data_AF-A0AAW9EIB8-F1
#
_entry.id   AF-A0AAW9EIB8-F1
#
_cell.length_a   1.000
_cell.length_b   1.000
_cell.length_c   1.000
_cell.angle_alpha   90.00
_cell.angle_beta   90.00
_cell.angle_gamma   90.00
#
_symmetry.space_group_name_H-M   'P 1'
#
loop_
_entity.id
_entity.type
_entity.pdbx_description
1 polymer ?
#
loop_
_entity_poly.entity_id
_entity_poly.type
_entity_poly.pdbx_seq_one_letter_code
_entity_poly.pdbx_strand_id
1 'polypeptide(L)' 'NLGPASSTFLATVEESAKAYRLDVERLDANGIMARWPEISVPEDYIGLFEANSGVLHSETAIKTWIDLAAKAGCAQ' A
#
# COMPACT_ATOMS: atom_id res chain seq x y z
N ASN A 1 -4.54 1.16 -3.24
CA ASN A 1 -5.29 2.42 -3.05
C ASN A 1 -6.54 2.43 -3.92
N LEU A 2 -7.71 2.82 -3.39
CA LEU A 2 -9.00 2.86 -4.11
C LEU A 2 -9.65 4.24 -3.97
N GLY A 3 -10.29 4.75 -5.01
CA GLY A 3 -10.95 6.06 -4.99
C GLY A 3 -11.45 6.52 -6.36
N PRO A 4 -12.19 7.64 -6.44
CA PRO A 4 -12.65 8.21 -7.71
C PRO A 4 -11.47 8.50 -8.65
N ALA A 5 -11.67 8.35 -9.95
CA ALA A 5 -10.65 8.64 -10.95
C ALA A 5 -10.13 10.09 -10.91
N SER A 6 -10.93 11.03 -10.38
CA SER A 6 -10.58 12.44 -10.18
C SER A 6 -9.83 12.73 -8.88
N SER A 7 -9.51 11.71 -8.07
CA SER A 7 -8.85 11.88 -6.78
C SER A 7 -7.43 12.43 -6.92
N THR A 8 -7.16 13.60 -6.34
CA THR A 8 -5.82 14.18 -6.26
C THR A 8 -4.83 13.26 -5.55
N PHE A 9 -5.28 12.54 -4.51
CA PHE A 9 -4.44 11.57 -3.80
C PHE A 9 -3.94 10.45 -4.73
N LEU A 10 -4.85 9.86 -5.53
CA LEU A 10 -4.47 8.79 -6.45
C LEU A 10 -3.59 9.32 -7.58
N ALA A 11 -3.82 10.54 -8.06
CA ALA A 11 -2.95 11.18 -9.04
C ALA A 11 -1.51 11.31 -8.51
N THR A 12 -1.33 11.71 -7.25
CA THR A 12 -0.01 11.79 -6.61
C THR A 12 0.66 10.43 -6.45
N VAL A 13 -0.11 9.37 -6.14
CA VAL A 13 0.42 8.00 -6.08
C VAL A 13 0.92 7.55 -7.45
N GLU A 14 0.14 7.74 -8.52
CA GLU A 14 0.58 7.39 -9.88
C GLU A 14 1.79 8.18 -10.34
N GLU A 15 1.85 9.48 -10.03
CA GLU A 15 3.00 10.32 -10.36
C GLU A 15 4.26 9.83 -9.66
N SER A 16 4.16 9.52 -8.36
CA SER A 16 5.27 8.96 -7.58
C SER A 16 5.71 7.60 -8.11
N ALA A 17 4.75 6.71 -8.40
CA ALA A 17 5.03 5.40 -8.97
C ALA A 17 5.82 5.52 -10.29
N LYS A 18 5.42 6.43 -11.17
CA LYS A 18 6.14 6.70 -12.43
C LYS A 18 7.54 7.26 -12.17
N ALA A 19 7.67 8.25 -11.28
CA ALA A 19 8.95 8.89 -10.97
C ALA A 19 9.99 7.89 -10.43
N TYR A 20 9.56 6.93 -9.62
CA TYR A 20 10.43 5.93 -9.00
C TYR A 20 10.42 4.57 -9.71
N ARG A 21 9.72 4.44 -10.84
CA ARG A 21 9.55 3.19 -11.61
C ARG A 21 9.06 2.03 -10.73
N LEU A 22 8.08 2.30 -9.89
CA LEU A 22 7.44 1.30 -9.05
C LEU A 22 6.48 0.45 -9.89
N ASP A 23 6.40 -0.84 -9.55
CA ASP A 23 5.48 -1.78 -10.16
C ASP A 23 4.07 -1.60 -9.59
N VAL A 24 3.33 -0.66 -10.19
CA VAL A 24 1.97 -0.29 -9.80
C VAL A 24 1.01 -0.62 -10.91
N GLU A 25 0.03 -1.46 -10.61
CA GLU A 25 -1.02 -1.84 -11.54
C GLU A 25 -2.24 -0.93 -11.35
N ARG A 26 -2.68 -0.29 -12.43
CA ARG A 26 -3.94 0.47 -12.46
C ARG A 26 -5.09 -0.45 -12.89
N LEU A 27 -6.12 -0.52 -12.06
CA LEU A 27 -7.36 -1.27 -12.29
C LEU A 27 -8.55 -0.31 -12.35
N ASP A 28 -9.52 -0.58 -13.22
CA ASP A 28 -10.83 0.07 -13.18
C ASP A 28 -11.76 -0.66 -12.20
N ALA A 29 -12.97 -0.12 -11.98
CA ALA A 29 -13.95 -0.69 -11.08
C ALA A 29 -14.24 -2.18 -11.37
N ASN A 30 -14.37 -2.56 -12.64
CA ASN A 30 -14.63 -3.94 -13.05
C ASN A 30 -13.43 -4.85 -12.75
N GLY A 31 -12.21 -4.40 -13.06
CA GLY A 31 -10.98 -5.12 -12.76
C GLY A 31 -10.75 -5.33 -11.27
N ILE A 32 -11.09 -4.34 -10.44
CA ILE A 32 -11.07 -4.46 -8.99
C ILE A 32 -12.04 -5.55 -8.52
N MET A 33 -13.32 -5.44 -8.90
CA MET A 33 -14.37 -6.35 -8.43
C MET A 33 -14.21 -7.77 -8.98
N ALA A 34 -13.63 -7.94 -10.17
CA ALA A 34 -13.28 -9.25 -10.71
C ALA A 34 -12.13 -9.92 -9.94
N ARG A 35 -11.16 -9.14 -9.47
CA ARG A 35 -9.99 -9.66 -8.74
C ARG A 35 -10.28 -9.90 -7.26
N TRP A 36 -11.07 -9.03 -6.63
CA TRP A 36 -11.49 -9.13 -5.24
C TRP A 36 -13.01 -9.06 -5.15
N PRO A 37 -13.72 -10.20 -5.27
CA PRO A 37 -15.18 -10.25 -5.30
C PRO A 37 -15.88 -9.72 -4.04
N GLU A 38 -15.15 -9.65 -2.91
CA GLU A 38 -15.64 -9.11 -1.65
C GLU A 38 -15.61 -7.57 -1.61
N ILE A 39 -14.93 -6.93 -2.57
CA ILE A 39 -14.85 -5.47 -2.69
C ILE A 39 -15.90 -5.01 -3.69
N SER A 40 -16.68 -3.98 -3.32
CA SER A 40 -17.63 -3.30 -4.20
C SER A 40 -17.32 -1.82 -4.23
N VAL A 41 -17.22 -1.24 -5.43
CA VAL A 41 -16.89 0.18 -5.64
C VAL A 41 -17.79 0.78 -6.71
N PRO A 42 -18.03 2.11 -6.69
CA PRO A 42 -18.68 2.83 -7.78
C PRO A 42 -17.96 2.67 -9.12
N GLU A 43 -18.67 2.85 -10.24
CA GLU A 43 -18.12 2.69 -11.59
C GLU A 43 -16.99 3.68 -11.92
N ASP A 44 -17.01 4.87 -11.32
CA ASP A 44 -15.99 5.91 -11.52
C ASP A 44 -14.72 5.70 -10.67
N TYR A 45 -14.63 4.60 -9.92
CA TYR A 45 -13.46 4.28 -9.12
C TYR A 45 -12.37 3.61 -9.92
N ILE A 46 -11.15 3.85 -9.46
CA ILE A 46 -9.93 3.18 -9.91
C ILE A 46 -9.18 2.62 -8.71
N GLY A 47 -8.32 1.66 -8.99
CA GLY A 47 -7.42 1.04 -8.05
C GLY A 47 -5.98 1.16 -8.50
N LEU A 48 -5.10 1.54 -7.57
CA LEU A 48 -3.65 1.47 -7.75
C LEU A 48 -3.13 0.38 -6.82
N PHE A 49 -2.73 -0.74 -7.40
CA PHE A 49 -2.29 -1.93 -6.68
C PHE A 49 -0.76 -2.06 -6.76
N GLU A 50 -0.14 -2.19 -5.59
CA GLU A 50 1.32 -2.31 -5.44
C GLU A 50 1.63 -3.67 -4.79
N ALA A 51 1.96 -4.67 -5.60
CA ALA A 51 2.11 -6.05 -5.12
C ALA A 51 3.28 -6.24 -4.12
N ASN A 52 4.30 -5.38 -4.21
CA ASN A 52 5.48 -5.41 -3.35
C ASN A 52 5.31 -4.63 -2.05
N SER A 53 4.17 -3.95 -1.87
CA SER A 53 3.80 -3.28 -0.62
C SER A 53 3.14 -4.29 0.33
N GLY A 54 2.79 -3.87 1.55
CA GLY A 54 2.19 -4.78 2.51
C GLY A 54 1.92 -4.17 3.87
N VAL A 55 1.79 -5.03 4.87
CA VAL A 55 1.52 -4.67 6.26
C VAL A 55 2.73 -4.96 7.14
N LEU A 56 2.90 -4.16 8.21
CA LEU A 56 3.94 -4.37 9.21
C LEU A 56 3.31 -4.80 10.54
N HIS A 57 3.89 -5.82 11.18
CA HIS A 57 3.58 -6.19 12.56
C HIS A 57 4.30 -5.22 13.51
N SER A 58 3.73 -4.02 13.68
CA SER A 58 4.37 -2.89 14.39
C SER A 58 4.87 -3.23 15.80
N GLU A 59 4.03 -3.87 16.61
CA GLU A 59 4.41 -4.28 17.98
C GLU A 59 5.58 -5.28 17.98
N THR A 60 5.57 -6.22 17.03
CA THR A 60 6.66 -7.20 16.88
C THR A 60 7.94 -6.50 16.42
N ALA A 61 7.85 -5.56 15.49
CA ALA A 61 8.99 -4.80 15.01
C ALA A 61 9.66 -4.00 16.15
N ILE A 62 8.86 -3.28 16.94
CA ILE A 62 9.34 -2.50 18.10
C ILE A 62 9.98 -3.41 19.13
N LYS A 63 9.29 -4.47 19.56
CA LYS A 63 9.81 -5.43 20.55
C LYS A 63 11.14 -6.02 20.09
N THR A 64 11.20 -6.48 18.85
CA THR A 64 12.41 -7.10 18.28
C THR A 64 13.57 -6.11 18.26
N TRP A 65 13.31 -4.85 17.90
CA TRP A 65 14.33 -3.80 17.93
C TRP A 65 14.86 -3.54 19.34
N ILE A 66 13.98 -3.45 20.35
CA ILE A 66 14.39 -3.29 21.75
C ILE A 66 15.27 -4.48 22.19
N ASP A 67 14.84 -5.71 21.90
CA ASP A 67 15.56 -6.93 22.28
C ASP A 67 16.96 -6.98 21.62
N LEU A 68 17.06 -6.60 20.35
CA LEU A 68 18.34 -6.56 19.63
C LEU A 68 19.26 -5.45 20.17
N ALA A 69 18.72 -4.26 20.46
CA ALA A 69 19.47 -3.16 21.04
C ALA A 69 20.04 -3.54 22.41
N ALA A 70 19.22 -4.15 23.27
CA ALA A 70 19.65 -4.64 24.58
C ALA A 70 20.80 -5.66 24.47
N LYS A 71 20.69 -6.62 23.54
CA LYS A 71 21.75 -7.60 23.27
C LYS A 71 23.03 -6.97 22.72
N ALA A 72 22.92 -5.87 21.99
CA ALA A 72 24.06 -5.12 21.47
C ALA A 72 24.73 -4.22 22.53
N GLY A 73 24.26 -4.25 23.79
CA GLY A 73 24.84 -3.48 24.88
C GLY A 73 24.23 -2.09 25.06
N CYS A 74 23.13 -1.77 24.35
CA CYS A 74 22.34 -0.59 24.67
C CYS A 74 21.61 -0.82 25.99
N ALA A 75 21.95 -0.06 27.04
CA ALA A 75 21.23 -0.05 28.30
C ALA A 75 20.35 1.20 28.38
N GLN A 76 19.13 1.02 28.91
CA GLN A 76 18.17 2.10 29.18
C GLN A 76 18.50 2.82 30.49
#